data_AF-M1B1W4-F1
#
_entry.id   AF-M1B1W4-F1
#
_cell.length_a   1.000
_cell.length_b   1.000
_cell.length_c   1.000
_cell.angle_alpha   90.00
_cell.angle_beta   90.00
_cell.angle_gamma   90.00
#
_symmetry.space_group_name_H-M   'P 1'
#
loop_
_entity.id
_entity.type
_entity.pdbx_description
1 polymer ?
#
loop_
_entity_poly.entity_id
_entity_poly.type
_entity_poly.pdbx_seq_one_letter_code
_entity_poly.pdbx_strand_id
1 'polypeptide(L)'
;MYHQNQEYYHFPCLCCNPHTYIRMVQNMIERCLVLGMDRDECIKTLAIHARIRPLVTLTVWRELIKENKDFFQAYFTNISTQVPSLSN
;
A
#
# COMPACT_ATOMS: atom_id res chain seq x y z
N MET A 1 7.26 -5.81 41.23
CA MET A 1 6.85 -6.62 40.07
C MET A 1 6.00 -5.76 39.15
N TYR A 2 6.61 -4.77 38.51
CA TYR A 2 5.91 -3.95 37.53
C TYR A 2 5.96 -4.70 36.19
N HIS A 3 4.97 -5.54 35.94
CA HIS A 3 4.68 -5.99 34.59
C HIS A 3 4.25 -4.75 33.80
N GLN A 4 5.22 -4.14 33.11
CA GLN A 4 4.96 -3.17 32.06
C GLN A 4 4.23 -3.92 30.94
N ASN A 5 2.90 -3.97 31.03
CA ASN A 5 2.03 -4.15 29.88
C ASN A 5 2.16 -2.90 29.00
N GLN A 6 3.26 -2.84 28.28
CA GLN A 6 3.40 -2.04 27.09
C GLN A 6 2.65 -2.78 25.97
N GLU A 7 1.33 -2.58 25.88
CA GLU A 7 0.55 -2.78 24.65
C GLU A 7 0.97 -1.74 23.58
N TYR A 8 2.27 -1.72 23.25
CA TYR A 8 2.78 -0.95 22.14
C TYR A 8 2.64 -1.82 20.91
N TYR A 9 1.61 -1.56 20.11
CA TYR A 9 1.42 -1.99 18.74
C TYR A 9 2.76 -2.20 18.02
N HIS A 10 3.28 -3.43 18.09
CA HIS A 10 4.55 -3.77 17.48
C HIS A 10 4.29 -3.90 15.99
N PHE A 11 4.49 -2.79 15.28
CA PHE A 11 4.45 -2.80 13.83
C PHE A 11 5.46 -3.86 13.36
N PRO A 12 5.06 -4.83 12.53
CA PRO A 12 5.94 -5.93 12.14
C PRO A 12 7.25 -5.35 11.58
N CYS A 13 8.38 -5.90 11.98
CA CYS A 13 9.68 -5.44 11.50
C CYS A 13 10.05 -6.22 10.24
N LEU A 14 10.45 -5.53 9.17
CA LEU A 14 10.93 -6.17 7.95
C LEU A 14 12.11 -7.14 8.23
N CYS A 15 12.96 -6.84 9.21
CA CYS A 15 14.10 -7.68 9.57
C CYS A 15 13.70 -8.92 10.41
N CYS A 16 12.67 -8.81 11.27
CA CYS A 16 12.31 -9.86 12.22
C CYS A 16 11.18 -10.77 11.71
N ASN A 17 10.26 -10.20 10.92
CA ASN A 17 9.15 -10.92 10.33
C ASN A 17 8.83 -10.33 8.94
N PRO A 18 9.66 -10.63 7.93
CA PRO A 18 9.51 -10.07 6.59
C PRO A 18 8.18 -10.45 5.96
N HIS A 19 7.70 -11.69 6.17
CA HIS A 19 6.44 -12.16 5.60
C HIS A 19 5.24 -11.39 6.14
N THR A 20 5.13 -11.22 7.46
CA THR A 20 4.03 -10.45 8.06
C THR A 20 4.11 -8.98 7.68
N TYR A 21 5.32 -8.40 7.60
CA TYR A 21 5.49 -7.01 7.16
C TYR A 21 5.02 -6.82 5.71
N ILE A 22 5.47 -7.68 4.79
CA ILE A 22 5.07 -7.60 3.38
C ILE A 22 3.57 -7.77 3.22
N ARG A 23 2.95 -8.75 3.91
CA ARG A 23 1.49 -8.94 3.89
C ARG A 23 0.73 -7.72 4.41
N MET A 24 1.23 -7.07 5.46
CA MET A 24 0.64 -5.85 5.98
C MET A 24 0.74 -4.71 4.95
N VAL A 25 1.90 -4.52 4.31
CA VAL A 25 2.09 -3.51 3.25
C VAL A 25 1.17 -3.79 2.06
N GLN A 26 1.04 -5.05 1.64
CA GLN A 26 0.12 -5.47 0.58
C GLN A 26 -1.34 -5.09 0.90
N ASN A 27 -1.84 -5.43 2.10
CA ASN A 27 -3.21 -5.09 2.51
C ASN A 27 -3.42 -3.56 2.55
N MET A 28 -2.40 -2.78 2.89
CA MET A 28 -2.49 -1.32 2.83
C MET A 28 -2.55 -0.81 1.38
N ILE A 29 -1.77 -1.40 0.47
CA ILE A 29 -1.83 -1.12 -0.97
C ILE A 29 -3.23 -1.46 -1.53
N GLU A 30 -3.78 -2.61 -1.18
CA GLU A 30 -5.12 -3.04 -1.60
C GLU A 30 -6.20 -2.04 -1.14
N ARG A 31 -6.08 -1.51 0.08
CA ARG A 31 -6.98 -0.45 0.56
C ARG A 31 -6.84 0.84 -0.25
N CYS A 32 -5.62 1.26 -0.57
CA CYS A 32 -5.39 2.42 -1.45
C CYS A 32 -6.01 2.20 -2.84
N LEU A 33 -5.91 0.99 -3.39
CA LEU A 33 -6.52 0.63 -4.67
C LEU A 33 -8.05 0.75 -4.61
N VAL A 34 -8.68 0.20 -3.56
CA VAL A 34 -10.14 0.31 -3.35
C VAL A 34 -10.60 1.77 -3.24
N LEU A 35 -9.77 2.65 -2.69
CA LEU A 35 -10.03 4.09 -2.61
C LEU A 35 -9.81 4.86 -3.93
N GLY A 36 -9.40 4.17 -5.00
CA GLY A 36 -9.17 4.80 -6.31
C GLY A 36 -7.85 5.57 -6.43
N MET A 37 -6.92 5.37 -5.50
CA MET A 37 -5.64 6.10 -5.49
C MET A 37 -4.70 5.62 -6.59
N ASP A 38 -4.03 6.56 -7.25
CA ASP A 38 -2.93 6.21 -8.14
C ASP A 38 -1.69 5.73 -7.34
N ARG A 39 -0.68 5.23 -8.07
CA ARG A 39 0.55 4.70 -7.46
C ARG A 39 1.25 5.72 -6.58
N ASP A 40 1.39 6.96 -7.03
CA ASP A 40 2.16 7.99 -6.34
C ASP A 40 1.38 8.51 -5.13
N GLU A 41 0.05 8.62 -5.23
CA GLU A 41 -0.84 8.88 -4.09
C GLU A 41 -0.77 7.79 -3.02
N CYS A 42 -0.82 6.52 -3.44
CA CYS A 42 -0.65 5.37 -2.55
C CYS A 42 0.70 5.44 -1.81
N ILE A 43 1.80 5.68 -2.54
CA ILE A 43 3.15 5.79 -1.93
C ILE A 43 3.21 6.92 -0.91
N LYS A 44 2.72 8.12 -1.25
CA LYS A 44 2.72 9.27 -0.35
C LYS A 44 1.87 9.02 0.89
N THR A 45 0.66 8.48 0.70
CA THR A 45 -0.28 8.20 1.80
C THR A 45 0.32 7.18 2.78
N LEU A 46 0.91 6.10 2.28
CA LEU A 46 1.53 5.08 3.13
C LEU A 46 2.80 5.58 3.83
N ALA A 47 3.56 6.47 3.20
CA ALA A 47 4.71 7.10 3.82
C ALA A 47 4.31 8.03 4.99
N ILE A 48 3.27 8.85 4.80
CA ILE A 48 2.82 9.83 5.79
C ILE A 48 2.04 9.16 6.92
N HIS A 49 1.03 8.36 6.58
CA HIS A 49 0.06 7.86 7.54
C HIS A 49 0.47 6.52 8.18
N ALA A 50 1.17 5.66 7.44
CA ALA A 50 1.59 4.34 7.92
C ALA A 50 3.10 4.26 8.23
N ARG A 51 3.86 5.35 8.00
CA ARG A 51 5.32 5.41 8.18
C ARG A 51 6.07 4.30 7.43
N ILE A 52 5.50 3.82 6.32
CA ILE A 52 6.14 2.81 5.46
C ILE A 52 7.13 3.51 4.54
N ARG A 53 8.33 2.93 4.40
CA ARG A 53 9.34 3.49 3.49
C ARG A 53 8.83 3.42 2.05
N PRO A 54 8.87 4.52 1.27
CA PRO A 54 8.40 4.55 -0.13
C PRO A 54 8.98 3.43 -0.99
N LEU A 55 10.26 3.10 -0.79
CA LEU A 55 10.93 2.03 -1.51
C LEU A 55 10.29 0.65 -1.27
N VAL A 56 9.81 0.38 -0.06
CA VAL A 56 9.14 -0.89 0.25
C VAL A 56 7.80 -0.95 -0.45
N THR A 57 6.98 0.11 -0.34
CA THR A 57 5.70 0.19 -1.07
C THR A 57 5.90 0.02 -2.57
N LEU A 58 6.91 0.68 -3.15
CA LEU A 58 7.21 0.56 -4.57
C LEU A 58 7.59 -0.87 -4.97
N THR A 59 8.44 -1.53 -4.19
CA THR A 59 8.83 -2.91 -4.47
C THR A 59 7.63 -3.85 -4.40
N VAL A 60 6.83 -3.79 -3.33
CA VAL A 60 5.64 -4.65 -3.17
C VAL A 60 4.63 -4.38 -4.28
N TRP A 61 4.37 -3.12 -4.62
CA TRP A 61 3.48 -2.73 -5.72
C TRP A 61 3.94 -3.30 -7.07
N ARG A 62 5.25 -3.26 -7.36
CA ARG A 62 5.81 -3.82 -8.60
C ARG A 62 5.63 -5.33 -8.70
N GLU A 63 5.84 -6.05 -7.59
CA GLU A 63 5.59 -7.50 -7.58
C GLU A 63 4.10 -7.82 -7.72
N LEU A 64 3.22 -7.05 -7.06
CA LEU A 64 1.76 -7.21 -7.21
C LEU A 64 1.28 -7.02 -8.66
N ILE A 65 1.82 -6.04 -9.38
CA ILE A 65 1.52 -5.85 -10.82
C ILE A 65 1.96 -7.08 -11.62
N LYS A 66 3.16 -7.61 -11.36
CA LYS A 66 3.68 -8.76 -12.12
C LYS A 66 2.80 -10.00 -11.93
N GLU A 67 2.33 -10.22 -10.71
CA GLU A 67 1.48 -11.36 -10.35
C GLU A 67 0.03 -11.19 -10.84
N ASN A 68 -0.50 -9.95 -10.86
CA ASN A 68 -1.92 -9.66 -11.11
C ASN A 68 -2.11 -8.66 -12.27
N LYS A 69 -1.43 -8.87 -13.40
CA LYS A 69 -1.39 -7.91 -14.53
C LYS A 69 -2.78 -7.49 -15.01
N ASP A 70 -3.67 -8.45 -15.21
CA ASP A 70 -5.01 -8.22 -15.76
C ASP A 70 -5.85 -7.33 -14.83
N PHE A 71 -5.74 -7.55 -13.51
CA PHE A 71 -6.40 -6.72 -12.50
C PHE A 71 -5.90 -5.28 -12.57
N PHE A 72 -4.58 -5.07 -12.56
CA PHE A 72 -4.01 -3.72 -12.58
C PHE A 72 -4.29 -3.01 -13.91
N GLN A 73 -4.37 -3.71 -15.03
CA GLN A 73 -4.75 -3.13 -16.31
C GLN A 73 -6.20 -2.63 -16.31
N ALA A 74 -7.14 -3.43 -15.79
CA ALA A 74 -8.52 -3.00 -15.61
C ALA A 74 -8.63 -1.82 -14.61
N TYR A 75 -7.89 -1.90 -13.50
CA TYR A 75 -7.86 -0.86 -12.49
C TYR A 75 -7.37 0.49 -13.06
N PHE A 76 -6.24 0.52 -13.75
CA PHE A 76 -5.69 1.74 -14.32
C PHE A 76 -6.60 2.35 -15.39
N THR A 77 -7.30 1.51 -16.15
CA THR A 77 -8.31 1.95 -17.12
C THR A 77 -9.48 2.63 -16.40
N ASN A 78 -9.96 2.03 -15.30
CA ASN A 78 -11.08 2.57 -14.51
C ASN A 78 -10.73 3.91 -13.85
N ILE A 79 -9.58 4.03 -13.17
CA ILE A 79 -9.20 5.31 -12.54
C ILE A 79 -8.95 6.41 -13.57
N SER A 80 -8.41 6.06 -14.76
CA SER A 80 -8.21 7.03 -15.84
C SER A 80 -9.54 7.57 -16.38
N THR A 81 -10.62 6.81 -16.24
CA THR A 81 -11.97 7.21 -16.68
C THR A 81 -12.68 8.06 -15.62
N GLN A 82 -12.19 8.05 -14.36
CA GLN A 82 -12.69 8.88 -13.27
C GLN A 82 -12.03 10.25 -13.18
N VAL A 83 -10.98 10.52 -13.96
CA VAL A 83 -10.56 11.91 -14.21
C VAL A 83 -11.73 12.56 -14.95
N PRO A 84 -12.43 13.55 -14.37
CA PRO A 84 -13.48 14.23 -15.09
C PRO A 84 -12.79 14.85 -16.30
N SER A 85 -13.26 14.48 -17.49
CA SER A 85 -13.08 15.31 -18.65
C SER A 85 -13.61 16.70 -18.30
N LEU A 86 -12.73 17.58 -17.83
CA LEU A 86 -12.87 19.02 -17.99
C LEU A 86 -12.72 19.26 -19.50
N SER A 87 -13.79 18.93 -20.22
CA SER A 87 -13.99 19.29 -21.61
C SER A 87 -15.19 20.23 -21.66
N ASN A 88 -14.83 21.51 -21.80
CA ASN A 88 -15.61 22.70 -22.16
C ASN A 88 -16.54 23.32 -21.11
#